data_AF-A0A522VNA9-F1
#
_entry.id   AF-A0A522VNA9-F1
#
_cell.length_a   1.000
_cell.length_b   1.000
_cell.length_c   1.000
_cell.angle_alpha   90.00
_cell.angle_beta   90.00
_cell.angle_gamma   90.00
#
_symmetry.space_group_name_H-M   'P 1'
#
loop_
_entity.id
_entity.type
_entity.pdbx_description
1 polymer ?
#
loop_
_entity_poly.entity_id
_entity_poly.type
_entity_poly.pdbx_seq_one_letter_code
_entity_poly.pdbx_strand_id
1 'polypeptide(L)'
;MWEVNLLAAVRTIEKTMPMVVYRFLVSLAVGLACMLSVLAGAGIGFAAGSYGKNPGSIASIGAFIGFAACAWLIYSVRHSLLHAVRASHLLALVENREGRSLPPGRAQIDYAKQQITERFPQVSDLAQLDGDLRACLRALPSLTDDIAALLPIKHPYAVKAAQLLLGQMAASLGDVLLAVVLRGKDGNAWRTGLTAVDACAAQWSRLSKNVAWMYGFMYAGWLAAFLVIQAPVFSIAAALPMAAGIWPLIFALVLSWVLKAAFFEPIATAALMEYYFNQMDGQAADVNCQARLAQLDAYRDLQAKAGS
;
A
#
# COMPACT_ATOMS: atom_id res chain seq x y z
N MET A 1 -18.66 -6.53 15.20
CA MET A 1 -17.71 -5.87 16.11
C MET A 1 -16.32 -6.12 15.54
N TRP A 2 -15.52 -5.06 15.33
CA TRP A 2 -14.16 -5.15 14.77
C TRP A 2 -13.18 -5.46 15.90
N GLU A 3 -12.20 -6.33 15.66
CA GLU A 3 -11.27 -6.81 16.70
C GLU A 3 -9.90 -6.10 16.67
N VAL A 4 -9.72 -5.13 15.77
CA VAL A 4 -8.45 -4.43 15.57
C VAL A 4 -8.26 -3.31 16.60
N ASN A 5 -7.10 -3.28 17.27
CA ASN A 5 -6.78 -2.26 18.27
C ASN A 5 -5.93 -1.13 17.67
N LEU A 6 -6.59 -0.03 17.27
CA LEU A 6 -5.92 1.15 16.70
C LEU A 6 -4.96 1.83 17.68
N LEU A 7 -5.28 1.81 18.99
CA LEU A 7 -4.45 2.47 19.99
C LEU A 7 -3.13 1.73 20.20
N ALA A 8 -3.17 0.39 20.20
CA ALA A 8 -1.97 -0.44 20.24
C ALA A 8 -1.09 -0.19 18.99
N ALA A 9 -1.69 -0.16 17.80
CA ALA A 9 -0.97 0.12 16.55
C ALA A 9 -0.27 1.50 16.54
N VAL A 10 -0.92 2.54 17.06
CA VAL A 10 -0.31 3.89 17.17
C VAL A 10 0.89 3.86 18.12
N ARG A 11 0.79 3.13 19.24
CA ARG A 11 1.89 2.99 20.21
C ARG A 11 3.06 2.17 19.64
N THR A 12 2.76 1.17 18.81
CA THR A 12 3.78 0.39 18.07
C THR A 12 4.51 1.28 17.07
N ILE A 13 3.79 2.19 16.40
CA ILE A 13 4.37 3.16 15.46
C ILE A 13 5.23 4.22 16.14
N GLU A 14 4.89 4.63 17.37
CA GLU A 14 5.71 5.56 18.13
C GLU A 14 7.15 5.04 18.30
N LYS A 15 7.31 3.72 18.51
CA LYS A 15 8.61 3.07 18.60
C LYS A 15 9.33 2.91 17.25
N THR A 16 8.60 2.95 16.13
CA THR A 16 9.16 2.92 14.76
C THR A 16 9.08 4.28 14.06
N MET A 17 8.95 5.37 14.82
CA MET A 17 8.77 6.72 14.29
C MET A 17 9.86 7.16 13.30
N PRO A 18 11.16 6.83 13.47
CA PRO A 18 12.17 7.14 12.46
C PRO A 18 11.87 6.57 11.07
N MET A 19 11.28 5.36 11.01
CA MET A 19 10.86 4.75 9.74
C MET A 19 9.64 5.44 9.14
N VAL A 20 8.69 5.87 9.97
CA VAL A 20 7.52 6.64 9.52
C VAL A 20 7.94 8.01 8.98
N VAL A 21 8.87 8.69 9.63
CA VAL A 21 9.45 9.95 9.13
C VAL A 21 10.19 9.73 7.80
N TYR A 22 10.98 8.66 7.69
CA TYR A 22 11.65 8.32 6.44
C TYR A 22 10.65 8.08 5.30
N ARG A 23 9.56 7.34 5.58
CA ARG A 23 8.46 7.16 4.62
C ARG A 23 7.80 8.49 4.26
N PHE A 24 7.54 9.35 5.24
CA PHE A 24 6.99 10.68 5.01
C PHE A 24 7.87 11.50 4.09
N LEU A 25 9.19 11.55 4.34
CA LEU A 25 10.14 12.28 3.50
C LEU A 25 10.18 11.74 2.06
N VAL A 26 10.17 10.40 1.89
CA VAL A 26 10.14 9.78 0.56
C VAL A 26 8.83 10.08 -0.16
N SER A 27 7.69 9.92 0.51
CA SER A 27 6.37 10.22 -0.06
C SER A 27 6.23 11.71 -0.39
N LEU A 28 6.74 12.59 0.46
CA LEU A 28 6.76 14.03 0.24
C LEU A 28 7.64 14.39 -0.97
N ALA A 29 8.84 13.82 -1.08
CA ALA A 29 9.72 14.02 -2.23
C ALA A 29 9.04 13.58 -3.54
N VAL A 30 8.32 12.46 -3.53
CA VAL A 30 7.53 11.99 -4.67
C VAL A 30 6.40 12.96 -5.00
N GLY A 31 5.63 13.41 -4.01
CA GLY A 31 4.56 14.39 -4.21
C GLY A 31 5.07 15.71 -4.77
N LEU A 32 6.18 16.24 -4.23
CA LEU A 32 6.84 17.44 -4.73
C LEU A 32 7.40 17.25 -6.13
N ALA A 33 7.99 16.09 -6.44
CA ALA A 33 8.45 15.79 -7.80
C ALA A 33 7.29 15.82 -8.80
N CYS A 34 6.13 15.23 -8.47
CA CYS A 34 4.93 15.33 -9.30
C CYS A 34 4.51 16.79 -9.54
N MET A 35 4.50 17.61 -8.49
CA MET A 35 4.15 19.03 -8.61
C MET A 35 5.12 19.80 -9.48
N LEU A 36 6.42 19.60 -9.29
CA LEU A 36 7.45 20.25 -10.09
C LEU A 36 7.39 19.80 -11.56
N SER A 37 7.11 18.52 -11.82
CA SER A 37 6.92 18.02 -13.19
C SER A 37 5.69 18.63 -13.87
N VAL A 38 4.58 18.82 -13.13
CA VAL A 38 3.39 19.53 -13.62
C VAL A 38 3.74 20.98 -13.96
N LEU A 39 4.44 21.69 -13.06
CA LEU A 39 4.82 23.09 -13.26
C LEU A 39 5.79 23.25 -14.44
N ALA A 40 6.79 22.36 -14.56
CA ALA A 40 7.71 22.34 -15.67
C ALA A 40 6.99 22.07 -17.00
N GLY A 41 6.09 21.07 -17.02
CA GLY A 41 5.25 20.77 -18.17
C GLY A 41 4.35 21.95 -18.56
N ALA A 42 3.75 22.61 -17.58
CA ALA A 42 2.95 23.81 -17.77
C ALA A 42 3.78 24.95 -18.39
N GLY A 43 4.99 25.18 -17.87
CA GLY A 43 5.91 26.20 -18.37
C GLY A 43 6.36 25.94 -19.80
N ILE A 44 6.71 24.70 -20.14
CA ILE A 44 7.08 24.30 -21.52
C ILE A 44 5.87 24.49 -22.45
N GLY A 45 4.68 24.07 -22.04
CA GLY A 45 3.46 24.23 -22.82
C GLY A 45 3.09 25.70 -23.03
N PHE A 46 3.26 26.55 -22.02
CA PHE A 46 3.05 27.99 -22.14
C PHE A 46 4.06 28.62 -23.11
N ALA A 47 5.34 28.26 -23.01
CA ALA A 47 6.38 28.76 -23.90
C ALA A 47 6.13 28.36 -25.37
N ALA A 48 5.78 27.09 -25.62
CA ALA A 48 5.44 26.60 -26.96
C ALA A 48 4.15 27.25 -27.50
N GLY A 49 3.19 27.54 -26.63
CA GLY A 49 1.92 28.16 -26.98
C GLY A 49 1.93 29.68 -27.08
N SER A 50 3.04 30.34 -26.73
CA SER A 50 3.15 31.81 -26.66
C SER A 50 2.90 32.51 -28.00
N TYR A 51 3.10 31.82 -29.13
CA TYR A 51 2.80 32.31 -30.47
C TYR A 51 1.38 31.98 -30.98
N GLY A 52 0.59 31.24 -30.20
CA GLY A 52 -0.75 30.77 -30.56
C GLY A 52 -1.90 31.61 -29.98
N LYS A 53 -3.12 31.37 -30.47
CA LYS A 53 -4.33 32.10 -30.01
C LYS A 53 -4.75 31.78 -28.57
N ASN A 54 -4.31 30.65 -27.99
CA ASN A 54 -4.74 30.17 -26.66
C ASN A 54 -3.57 29.57 -25.83
N PRO A 55 -2.62 30.37 -25.34
CA PRO A 55 -1.45 29.89 -24.60
C PRO A 55 -1.79 29.08 -23.33
N GLY A 56 -2.90 29.40 -22.65
CA GLY A 56 -3.33 28.70 -21.44
C GLY A 56 -3.80 27.25 -21.67
N SER A 57 -4.36 26.95 -22.85
CA SER A 57 -4.80 25.59 -23.19
C SER A 57 -3.58 24.68 -23.45
N ILE A 58 -2.59 25.20 -24.17
CA ILE A 58 -1.34 24.47 -24.47
C ILE A 58 -0.53 24.25 -23.19
N ALA A 59 -0.51 25.22 -22.27
CA ALA A 59 0.07 25.06 -20.94
C ALA A 59 -0.59 23.92 -20.15
N SER A 60 -1.93 23.81 -20.18
CA SER A 60 -2.65 22.73 -19.48
C SER A 60 -2.31 21.35 -20.03
N ILE A 61 -2.19 21.21 -21.36
CA ILE A 61 -1.74 19.95 -22.00
C ILE A 61 -0.32 19.61 -21.57
N GLY A 62 0.60 20.59 -21.60
CA GLY A 62 1.98 20.40 -21.14
C GLY A 62 2.04 19.93 -19.68
N ALA A 63 1.20 20.49 -18.82
CA ALA A 63 1.09 20.11 -17.42
C ALA A 63 0.58 18.67 -17.22
N PHE A 64 -0.40 18.22 -18.01
CA PHE A 64 -0.83 16.82 -18.02
C PHE A 64 0.27 15.86 -18.50
N ILE A 65 1.01 16.24 -19.54
CA ILE A 65 2.15 15.45 -20.04
C ILE A 65 3.23 15.36 -18.95
N GLY A 66 3.53 16.46 -18.27
CA GLY A 66 4.47 16.51 -17.15
C GLY A 66 4.03 15.59 -15.99
N PHE A 67 2.74 15.61 -15.63
CA PHE A 67 2.18 14.70 -14.63
C PHE A 67 2.29 13.23 -15.05
N ALA A 68 1.91 12.91 -16.29
CA ALA A 68 1.94 11.55 -16.81
C ALA A 68 3.37 11.00 -16.90
N ALA A 69 4.33 11.82 -17.35
CA ALA A 69 5.74 11.45 -17.40
C ALA A 69 6.30 11.18 -15.99
N CYS A 70 5.95 12.02 -15.01
CA CYS A 70 6.34 11.82 -13.62
C CYS A 70 5.71 10.54 -13.04
N ALA A 71 4.41 10.33 -13.26
CA ALA A 71 3.71 9.13 -12.82
C ALA A 71 4.32 7.85 -13.42
N TRP A 72 4.70 7.89 -14.70
CA TRP A 72 5.40 6.79 -15.36
C TRP A 72 6.79 6.55 -14.75
N LEU A 73 7.56 7.61 -14.48
CA LEU A 73 8.88 7.49 -13.85
C LEU A 73 8.77 6.90 -12.44
N ILE A 74 7.82 7.37 -11.63
CA ILE A 74 7.54 6.83 -10.30
C ILE A 74 7.13 5.36 -10.39
N TYR A 75 6.28 5.02 -11.37
CA TYR A 75 5.87 3.63 -11.61
C TYR A 75 7.06 2.73 -11.95
N SER A 76 8.05 3.22 -12.70
CA SER A 76 9.26 2.47 -13.02
C SER A 76 10.18 2.28 -11.81
N VAL A 77 10.33 3.31 -10.96
CA VAL A 77 11.21 3.27 -9.77
C VAL A 77 10.58 2.51 -8.59
N ARG A 78 9.26 2.27 -8.62
CA ARG A 78 8.52 1.62 -7.52
C ARG A 78 9.07 0.26 -7.10
N HIS A 79 9.64 -0.49 -8.05
CA HIS A 79 10.17 -1.83 -7.84
C HIS A 79 11.38 -1.81 -6.90
N SER A 80 12.27 -0.81 -7.03
CA SER A 80 13.54 -0.81 -6.31
C SER A 80 13.53 0.01 -5.03
N LEU A 81 12.94 1.21 -5.03
CA LEU A 81 12.99 2.11 -3.87
C LEU A 81 11.80 1.92 -2.93
N LEU A 82 10.57 2.01 -3.44
CA LEU A 82 9.38 2.00 -2.58
C LEU A 82 9.17 0.65 -1.89
N HIS A 83 9.52 -0.46 -2.53
CA HIS A 83 9.45 -1.79 -1.92
C HIS A 83 10.48 -1.96 -0.81
N ALA A 84 11.73 -1.55 -1.04
CA ALA A 84 12.78 -1.62 -0.02
C ALA A 84 12.42 -0.80 1.23
N VAL A 85 11.89 0.42 1.06
CA VAL A 85 11.44 1.25 2.19
C VAL A 85 10.29 0.60 2.96
N ARG A 86 9.30 0.04 2.25
CA ARG A 86 8.16 -0.64 2.87
C ARG A 86 8.59 -1.87 3.64
N ALA A 87 9.37 -2.75 3.02
CA ALA A 87 9.88 -3.96 3.64
C ALA A 87 10.72 -3.66 4.89
N SER A 88 11.56 -2.63 4.84
CA SER A 88 12.36 -2.20 6.00
C SER A 88 11.46 -1.78 7.16
N HIS A 89 10.37 -1.06 6.89
CA HIS A 89 9.42 -0.68 7.94
C HIS A 89 8.68 -1.90 8.52
N LEU A 90 8.30 -2.86 7.68
CA LEU A 90 7.66 -4.10 8.13
C LEU A 90 8.58 -4.90 9.05
N LEU A 91 9.85 -5.03 8.67
CA LEU A 91 10.84 -5.69 9.53
C LEU A 91 10.97 -4.97 10.88
N ALA A 92 11.03 -3.63 10.89
CA ALA A 92 11.08 -2.88 12.14
C ALA A 92 9.83 -3.12 13.02
N LEU A 93 8.63 -3.21 12.42
CA LEU A 93 7.40 -3.55 13.16
C LEU A 93 7.46 -4.96 13.77
N VAL A 94 8.00 -5.93 13.03
CA VAL A 94 8.18 -7.31 13.49
C VAL A 94 9.19 -7.37 14.64
N GLU A 95 10.37 -6.77 14.49
CA GLU A 95 11.42 -6.78 15.52
C GLU A 95 10.94 -6.10 16.81
N ASN A 96 10.19 -4.99 16.70
CA ASN A 96 9.57 -4.32 17.85
C ASN A 96 8.56 -5.23 18.56
N ARG A 97 7.76 -6.00 17.79
CA ARG A 97 6.80 -6.95 18.36
C ARG A 97 7.49 -8.10 19.09
N GLU A 98 8.58 -8.61 18.54
CA GLU A 98 9.42 -9.66 19.14
C GLU A 98 10.23 -9.15 20.36
N GLY A 99 10.02 -7.90 20.79
CA GLY A 99 10.68 -7.32 21.96
C GLY A 99 12.16 -7.02 21.73
N ARG A 100 12.63 -7.01 20.48
CA ARG A 100 14.04 -6.75 20.17
C ARG A 100 14.34 -5.25 20.18
N SER A 101 15.53 -4.89 20.63
CA SER A 101 15.97 -3.51 20.67
C SER A 101 16.27 -3.01 19.25
N LEU A 102 15.51 -2.02 18.80
CA LEU A 102 15.77 -1.34 17.54
C LEU A 102 16.80 -0.22 17.76
N PRO A 103 17.82 -0.09 16.89
CA PRO A 103 18.72 1.06 16.93
C PRO A 103 17.92 2.35 16.77
N PRO A 104 18.24 3.43 17.52
CA PRO A 104 17.51 4.69 17.40
C PRO A 104 17.89 5.43 16.10
N GLY A 105 16.94 6.22 15.60
CA GLY A 105 17.17 7.17 14.50
C GLY A 105 17.52 6.51 13.16
N ARG A 106 18.51 7.07 12.46
CA ARG A 106 18.90 6.60 11.11
C ARG A 106 19.44 5.17 11.10
N ALA A 107 20.13 4.75 12.16
CA ALA A 107 20.68 3.40 12.28
C ALA A 107 19.59 2.31 12.20
N GLN A 108 18.34 2.64 12.58
CA GLN A 108 17.19 1.76 12.42
C GLN A 108 16.95 1.37 10.96
N ILE A 109 17.08 2.35 10.05
CA ILE A 109 16.84 2.18 8.62
C ILE A 109 17.93 1.29 8.03
N ASP A 110 19.18 1.54 8.40
CA ASP A 110 20.33 0.80 7.88
C ASP A 110 20.33 -0.64 8.39
N TYR A 111 20.00 -0.86 9.68
CA TYR A 111 19.79 -2.19 10.24
C TYR A 111 18.70 -2.96 9.49
N ALA A 112 17.54 -2.35 9.28
CA ALA A 112 16.44 -3.03 8.60
C ALA A 112 16.78 -3.38 7.14
N LYS A 113 17.48 -2.48 6.43
CA LYS A 113 17.95 -2.74 5.06
C LYS A 113 18.96 -3.89 5.02
N GLN A 114 19.93 -3.89 5.93
CA GLN A 114 20.94 -4.93 6.01
C GLN A 114 20.31 -6.31 6.23
N GLN A 115 19.41 -6.44 7.21
CA GLN A 115 18.71 -7.69 7.49
C GLN A 115 17.89 -8.20 6.30
N ILE A 116 17.28 -7.30 5.51
CA ILE A 116 16.54 -7.68 4.30
C ILE A 116 17.50 -8.15 3.21
N THR A 117 18.61 -7.44 2.99
CA THR A 117 19.61 -7.81 1.98
C THR A 117 20.31 -9.13 2.32
N GLU A 118 20.59 -9.39 3.60
CA GLU A 118 21.14 -10.68 4.05
C GLU A 118 20.20 -11.85 3.74
N ARG A 119 18.88 -11.61 3.83
CA ARG A 119 17.88 -12.66 3.61
C ARG A 119 17.42 -12.80 2.16
N PHE A 120 17.34 -11.70 1.44
CA PHE A 120 16.97 -11.63 0.03
C PHE A 120 18.09 -10.91 -0.72
N PRO A 121 19.18 -11.64 -1.10
CA PRO A 121 20.33 -11.05 -1.78
C PRO A 121 19.93 -10.42 -3.12
N GLN A 122 18.93 -11.01 -3.79
CA GLN A 122 18.36 -10.46 -5.02
C GLN A 122 17.09 -9.67 -4.68
N VAL A 123 17.06 -8.40 -5.08
CA VAL A 123 15.90 -7.50 -4.89
C VAL A 123 14.64 -8.04 -5.60
N SER A 124 14.84 -8.79 -6.69
CA SER A 124 13.76 -9.46 -7.44
C SER A 124 13.00 -10.48 -6.60
N ASP A 125 13.67 -11.20 -5.71
CA ASP A 125 13.08 -12.34 -4.99
C ASP A 125 12.03 -11.86 -3.99
N LEU A 126 12.35 -10.82 -3.24
CA LEU A 126 11.42 -10.20 -2.30
C LEU A 126 10.20 -9.59 -3.01
N ALA A 127 10.43 -8.91 -4.14
CA ALA A 127 9.37 -8.30 -4.92
C ALA A 127 8.47 -9.34 -5.59
N GLN A 128 9.06 -10.44 -6.08
CA GLN A 128 8.34 -11.57 -6.65
C GLN A 128 7.47 -12.24 -5.58
N LEU A 129 8.03 -12.51 -4.40
CA LEU A 129 7.29 -13.08 -3.28
C LEU A 129 6.12 -12.16 -2.87
N ASP A 130 6.34 -10.86 -2.69
CA ASP A 130 5.26 -9.91 -2.38
C ASP A 130 4.18 -9.90 -3.47
N GLY A 131 4.58 -9.92 -4.74
CA GLY A 131 3.69 -10.02 -5.89
C GLY A 131 2.82 -11.28 -5.86
N ASP A 132 3.44 -12.44 -5.64
CA ASP A 132 2.78 -13.75 -5.56
C ASP A 132 1.77 -13.79 -4.41
N LEU A 133 2.17 -13.34 -3.22
CA LEU A 133 1.31 -13.29 -2.03
C LEU A 133 0.10 -12.37 -2.24
N ARG A 134 0.32 -11.17 -2.77
CA ARG A 134 -0.77 -10.23 -3.07
C ARG A 134 -1.70 -10.76 -4.16
N ALA A 135 -1.18 -11.49 -5.15
CA ALA A 135 -2.00 -12.11 -6.19
C ALA A 135 -2.93 -13.18 -5.58
N CYS A 136 -2.42 -14.03 -4.71
CA CYS A 136 -3.23 -15.02 -3.98
C CYS A 136 -4.32 -14.34 -3.15
N LEU A 137 -3.94 -13.35 -2.33
CA LEU A 137 -4.88 -12.61 -1.49
C LEU A 137 -5.97 -11.91 -2.31
N ARG A 138 -5.60 -11.29 -3.45
CA ARG A 138 -6.54 -10.61 -4.34
C ARG A 138 -7.61 -11.55 -4.90
N ALA A 139 -7.28 -12.82 -5.06
CA ALA A 139 -8.18 -13.84 -5.57
C ALA A 139 -9.03 -14.52 -4.49
N LEU A 140 -8.71 -14.39 -3.19
CA LEU A 140 -9.50 -15.00 -2.12
C LEU A 140 -11.01 -14.66 -2.14
N PRO A 141 -11.44 -13.39 -2.35
CA PRO A 141 -12.86 -13.07 -2.35
C PRO A 141 -13.65 -13.75 -3.48
N SER A 142 -13.01 -14.11 -4.60
CA SER A 142 -13.73 -14.81 -5.68
C SER A 142 -14.07 -16.25 -5.32
N LEU A 143 -13.44 -16.81 -4.28
CA LEU A 143 -13.77 -18.13 -3.77
C LEU A 143 -15.01 -18.12 -2.88
N THR A 144 -15.45 -16.96 -2.36
CA THR A 144 -16.58 -16.87 -1.43
C THR A 144 -17.90 -16.52 -2.10
N ASP A 145 -18.90 -17.38 -1.87
CA ASP A 145 -20.29 -17.14 -2.29
C ASP A 145 -21.02 -16.14 -1.37
N ASP A 146 -20.51 -15.93 -0.16
CA ASP A 146 -21.09 -15.06 0.87
C ASP A 146 -21.25 -13.59 0.42
N ILE A 147 -20.45 -13.14 -0.55
CA ILE A 147 -20.48 -11.75 -1.04
C ILE A 147 -21.83 -11.45 -1.71
N ALA A 148 -22.39 -12.42 -2.44
CA ALA A 148 -23.67 -12.25 -3.12
C ALA A 148 -24.85 -12.15 -2.13
N ALA A 149 -24.72 -12.75 -0.94
CA ALA A 149 -25.71 -12.68 0.12
C ALA A 149 -25.71 -11.33 0.86
N LEU A 150 -24.56 -10.64 0.88
CA LEU A 150 -24.39 -9.37 1.58
C LEU A 150 -24.86 -8.15 0.75
N LEU A 151 -24.96 -8.29 -0.57
CA LEU A 151 -25.32 -7.19 -1.47
C LEU A 151 -26.84 -7.03 -1.59
N PRO A 152 -27.37 -5.80 -1.45
CA PRO A 152 -28.79 -5.52 -1.66
C PRO A 152 -29.21 -5.73 -3.12
N ILE A 153 -28.27 -5.59 -4.07
CA ILE A 153 -28.49 -5.77 -5.51
C ILE A 153 -27.78 -7.06 -5.95
N LYS A 154 -28.56 -8.10 -6.26
CA LYS A 154 -28.08 -9.43 -6.68
C LYS A 154 -27.73 -9.48 -8.18
N HIS A 155 -27.05 -8.45 -8.70
CA HIS A 155 -26.64 -8.42 -10.10
C HIS A 155 -25.23 -9.01 -10.27
N PRO A 156 -24.95 -9.86 -11.27
CA PRO A 156 -23.63 -10.50 -11.45
C PRO A 156 -22.47 -9.49 -11.54
N TYR A 157 -22.65 -8.37 -12.26
CA TYR A 157 -21.66 -7.28 -12.28
C TYR A 157 -21.41 -6.63 -10.91
N ALA A 158 -22.43 -6.50 -10.05
CA ALA A 158 -22.26 -5.93 -8.72
C ALA A 158 -21.45 -6.87 -7.82
N VAL A 159 -21.70 -8.18 -7.91
CA VAL A 159 -20.89 -9.20 -7.21
C VAL A 159 -19.44 -9.16 -7.68
N LYS A 160 -19.21 -9.10 -9.00
CA LYS A 160 -17.85 -9.00 -9.56
C LYS A 160 -17.13 -7.73 -9.12
N ALA A 161 -17.83 -6.59 -9.11
CA ALA A 161 -17.27 -5.32 -8.61
C ALA A 161 -16.91 -5.41 -7.13
N ALA A 162 -17.79 -5.99 -6.30
CA ALA A 162 -17.50 -6.20 -4.88
C ALA A 162 -16.31 -7.14 -4.66
N GLN A 163 -16.21 -8.23 -5.42
CA GLN A 163 -15.07 -9.14 -5.38
C GLN A 163 -13.77 -8.43 -5.78
N LEU A 164 -13.79 -7.59 -6.82
CA LEU A 164 -12.62 -6.80 -7.22
C LEU A 164 -12.20 -5.80 -6.14
N LEU A 165 -13.17 -5.11 -5.54
CA LEU A 165 -12.90 -4.17 -4.45
C LEU A 165 -12.33 -4.89 -3.22
N LEU A 166 -12.98 -5.96 -2.77
CA LEU A 166 -12.50 -6.78 -1.65
C LEU A 166 -11.16 -7.43 -1.96
N GLY A 167 -10.89 -7.80 -3.21
CA GLY A 167 -9.61 -8.36 -3.63
C GLY A 167 -8.51 -7.32 -3.57
N GLN A 168 -8.81 -6.08 -3.99
CA GLN A 168 -7.88 -4.98 -3.84
C GLN A 168 -7.62 -4.62 -2.37
N MET A 169 -8.63 -4.80 -1.52
CA MET A 169 -8.49 -4.69 -0.07
C MET A 169 -7.62 -5.83 0.50
N ALA A 170 -7.89 -7.07 0.09
CA ALA A 170 -7.14 -8.25 0.50
C ALA A 170 -5.66 -8.14 0.16
N ALA A 171 -5.33 -7.58 -1.01
CA ALA A 171 -3.95 -7.39 -1.44
C ALA A 171 -3.13 -6.47 -0.52
N SER A 172 -3.75 -5.65 0.36
CA SER A 172 -2.98 -4.92 1.38
C SER A 172 -2.46 -5.83 2.48
N LEU A 173 -3.09 -6.99 2.70
CA LEU A 173 -2.59 -7.98 3.64
C LEU A 173 -1.25 -8.57 3.17
N GLY A 174 -0.86 -8.38 1.91
CA GLY A 174 0.46 -8.77 1.42
C GLY A 174 1.57 -8.19 2.29
N ASP A 175 1.42 -6.96 2.78
CA ASP A 175 2.37 -6.35 3.72
C ASP A 175 2.43 -7.10 5.07
N VAL A 176 1.29 -7.62 5.55
CA VAL A 176 1.22 -8.44 6.76
C VAL A 176 1.85 -9.81 6.55
N LEU A 177 1.57 -10.47 5.43
CA LEU A 177 2.16 -11.77 5.09
C LEU A 177 3.67 -11.64 4.89
N LEU A 178 4.12 -10.56 4.26
CA LEU A 178 5.54 -10.27 4.12
C LEU A 178 6.20 -10.08 5.50
N ALA A 179 5.51 -9.44 6.46
CA ALA A 179 5.98 -9.36 7.84
C ALA A 179 6.12 -10.74 8.51
N VAL A 180 5.18 -11.67 8.27
CA VAL A 180 5.26 -13.07 8.75
C VAL A 180 6.47 -13.78 8.17
N VAL A 181 6.70 -13.63 6.86
CA VAL A 181 7.88 -14.16 6.20
C VAL A 181 9.12 -13.58 6.87
N LEU A 182 9.22 -12.24 6.96
CA LEU A 182 10.36 -11.52 7.54
C LEU A 182 10.67 -11.90 9.00
N ARG A 183 9.66 -12.35 9.77
CA ARG A 183 9.84 -12.83 11.14
C ARG A 183 10.65 -14.14 11.24
N GLY A 184 10.40 -15.10 10.36
CA GLY A 184 11.07 -16.40 10.42
C GLY A 184 12.56 -16.28 10.07
N LYS A 185 13.49 -16.85 10.85
CA LYS A 185 14.92 -16.77 10.52
C LYS A 185 15.41 -17.90 9.62
N ASP A 186 14.70 -19.03 9.62
CA ASP A 186 15.13 -20.26 8.96
C ASP A 186 14.01 -20.79 8.05
N GLY A 187 14.34 -21.09 6.79
CA GLY A 187 13.47 -21.82 5.87
C GLY A 187 13.11 -21.13 4.55
N ASN A 188 12.42 -21.88 3.69
CA ASN A 188 11.91 -21.42 2.39
C ASN A 188 10.84 -20.32 2.59
N ALA A 189 11.14 -19.09 2.15
CA ALA A 189 10.27 -17.93 2.29
C ALA A 189 8.90 -18.10 1.61
N TRP A 190 8.86 -18.78 0.46
CA TRP A 190 7.61 -19.11 -0.25
C TRP A 190 6.77 -20.09 0.55
N ARG A 191 7.38 -21.06 1.24
CA ARG A 191 6.65 -21.99 2.10
C ARG A 191 6.03 -21.28 3.30
N THR A 192 6.76 -20.38 3.96
CA THR A 192 6.19 -19.55 5.04
C THR A 192 5.06 -18.67 4.52
N GLY A 193 5.26 -18.05 3.36
CA GLY A 193 4.24 -17.24 2.68
C GLY A 193 2.97 -18.04 2.36
N LEU A 194 3.12 -19.26 1.82
CA LEU A 194 2.01 -20.17 1.51
C LEU A 194 1.22 -20.52 2.77
N THR A 195 1.89 -20.91 3.86
CA THR A 195 1.20 -21.19 5.14
C THR A 195 0.46 -19.97 5.69
N ALA A 196 0.97 -18.76 5.43
CA ALA A 196 0.32 -17.54 5.85
C ALA A 196 -0.93 -17.22 5.01
N VAL A 197 -0.91 -17.53 3.71
CA VAL A 197 -2.08 -17.46 2.82
C VAL A 197 -3.15 -18.44 3.27
N ASP A 198 -2.77 -19.66 3.62
CA ASP A 198 -3.68 -20.70 4.14
C ASP A 198 -4.42 -20.21 5.40
N ALA A 199 -3.69 -19.63 6.36
CA ALA A 199 -4.30 -19.05 7.56
C ALA A 199 -5.29 -17.92 7.20
N CYS A 200 -4.94 -17.05 6.24
CA CYS A 200 -5.83 -15.99 5.75
C CYS A 200 -7.11 -16.52 5.11
N ALA A 201 -7.01 -17.58 4.31
CA ALA A 201 -8.14 -18.19 3.65
C ALA A 201 -9.08 -18.87 4.65
N ALA A 202 -8.52 -19.58 5.63
CA ALA A 202 -9.29 -20.28 6.66
C ALA A 202 -10.19 -19.34 7.49
N GLN A 203 -9.74 -18.10 7.74
CA GLN A 203 -10.50 -17.10 8.50
C GLN A 203 -11.01 -15.92 7.65
N TRP A 204 -11.15 -16.10 6.34
CA TRP A 204 -11.44 -14.99 5.42
C TRP A 204 -12.69 -14.17 5.81
N SER A 205 -13.76 -14.81 6.29
CA SER A 205 -15.00 -14.13 6.68
C SER A 205 -14.84 -13.18 7.89
N ARG A 206 -13.91 -13.47 8.79
CA ARG A 206 -13.58 -12.60 9.94
C ARG A 206 -12.56 -11.55 9.52
N LEU A 207 -11.52 -11.97 8.80
CA LEU A 207 -10.43 -11.10 8.35
C LEU A 207 -10.93 -9.99 7.41
N SER A 208 -11.82 -10.31 6.46
CA SER A 208 -12.35 -9.34 5.49
C SER A 208 -13.07 -8.16 6.16
N LYS A 209 -13.77 -8.38 7.28
CA LYS A 209 -14.43 -7.29 8.05
C LYS A 209 -13.40 -6.33 8.66
N ASN A 210 -12.32 -6.87 9.22
CA ASN A 210 -11.24 -6.08 9.80
C ASN A 210 -10.46 -5.32 8.72
N VAL A 211 -10.19 -5.96 7.58
CA VAL A 211 -9.54 -5.31 6.43
C VAL A 211 -10.42 -4.19 5.88
N ALA A 212 -11.72 -4.43 5.67
CA ALA A 212 -12.65 -3.42 5.18
C ALA A 212 -12.74 -2.22 6.13
N TRP A 213 -12.76 -2.48 7.44
CA TRP A 213 -12.74 -1.43 8.46
C TRP A 213 -11.45 -0.59 8.40
N MET A 214 -10.29 -1.23 8.27
CA MET A 214 -8.99 -0.53 8.13
C MET A 214 -8.90 0.30 6.85
N TYR A 215 -9.45 -0.21 5.74
CA TYR A 215 -9.61 0.57 4.51
C TYR A 215 -10.52 1.78 4.74
N GLY A 216 -11.66 1.59 5.41
CA GLY A 216 -12.58 2.68 5.77
C GLY A 216 -11.86 3.78 6.56
N PHE A 217 -11.14 3.41 7.62
CA PHE A 217 -10.32 4.33 8.42
C PHE A 217 -9.30 5.08 7.56
N MET A 218 -8.53 4.36 6.73
CA MET A 218 -7.47 4.94 5.90
C MET A 218 -8.03 5.95 4.88
N TYR A 219 -9.12 5.60 4.18
CA TYR A 219 -9.73 6.48 3.18
C TYR A 219 -10.50 7.65 3.82
N ALA A 220 -11.13 7.44 4.98
CA ALA A 220 -11.73 8.52 5.75
C ALA A 220 -10.67 9.53 6.22
N GLY A 221 -9.54 9.04 6.73
CA GLY A 221 -8.40 9.88 7.11
C GLY A 221 -7.82 10.65 5.92
N TRP A 222 -7.68 9.99 4.77
CA TRP A 222 -7.24 10.64 3.53
C TRP A 222 -8.22 11.73 3.06
N LEU A 223 -9.53 11.46 3.10
CA LEU A 223 -10.56 12.44 2.73
C LEU A 223 -10.53 13.64 3.68
N ALA A 224 -10.43 13.42 4.99
CA ALA A 224 -10.30 14.49 5.97
C ALA A 224 -9.04 15.34 5.71
N ALA A 225 -7.89 14.69 5.48
CA ALA A 225 -6.65 15.38 5.14
C ALA A 225 -6.78 16.20 3.85
N PHE A 226 -7.45 15.66 2.83
CA PHE A 226 -7.74 16.37 1.59
C PHE A 226 -8.56 17.64 1.82
N LEU A 227 -9.64 17.56 2.60
CA LEU A 227 -10.47 18.73 2.92
C LEU A 227 -9.68 19.81 3.67
N VAL A 228 -8.82 19.42 4.61
CA VAL A 228 -7.98 20.37 5.36
C VAL A 228 -6.93 21.03 4.46
N ILE A 229 -6.28 20.26 3.58
CA ILE A 229 -5.20 20.76 2.70
C ILE A 229 -5.73 21.65 1.58
N GLN A 230 -7.00 21.52 1.18
CA GLN A 230 -7.59 22.41 0.17
C GLN A 230 -7.48 23.88 0.55
N ALA A 231 -7.72 24.23 1.82
CA ALA A 231 -7.69 25.63 2.27
C ALA A 231 -6.35 26.34 1.99
N PRO A 232 -5.19 25.84 2.44
CA PRO A 232 -3.91 26.47 2.13
C PRO A 232 -3.58 26.41 0.63
N VAL A 233 -3.90 25.32 -0.07
CA VAL A 233 -3.59 25.19 -1.50
C VAL A 233 -4.39 26.19 -2.33
N PHE A 234 -5.67 26.39 -2.04
CA PHE A 234 -6.51 27.37 -2.73
C PHE A 234 -6.14 28.80 -2.36
N SER A 235 -5.72 29.04 -1.11
CA SER A 235 -5.21 30.34 -0.70
C SER A 235 -3.95 30.73 -1.49
N ILE A 236 -3.01 29.81 -1.66
CA ILE A 236 -1.81 30.03 -2.50
C ILE A 236 -2.22 30.25 -3.96
N ALA A 237 -3.14 29.44 -4.49
CA ALA A 237 -3.59 29.56 -5.87
C ALA A 237 -4.29 30.90 -6.16
N ALA A 238 -5.07 31.42 -5.21
CA ALA A 238 -5.74 32.70 -5.34
C ALA A 238 -4.77 33.91 -5.32
N ALA A 239 -3.58 33.75 -4.74
CA ALA A 239 -2.53 34.76 -4.75
C ALA A 239 -1.75 34.81 -6.08
N LEU A 240 -1.89 33.80 -6.95
CA LEU A 240 -1.20 33.78 -8.24
C LEU A 240 -1.94 34.67 -9.26
N PRO A 241 -1.21 35.46 -10.08
CA PRO A 241 -1.80 36.35 -11.09
C PRO A 241 -2.34 35.59 -12.32
N MET A 242 -2.55 34.28 -12.21
CA MET A 242 -3.00 33.40 -13.30
C MET A 242 -4.12 32.46 -12.84
N ALA A 243 -5.05 32.14 -13.73
CA ALA A 243 -6.10 31.17 -13.45
C ALA A 243 -5.51 29.76 -13.32
N ALA A 244 -5.44 29.25 -12.09
CA ALA A 244 -4.88 27.93 -11.81
C ALA A 244 -5.81 26.76 -12.24
N GLY A 245 -7.09 27.03 -12.56
CA GLY A 245 -8.02 26.02 -13.06
C GLY A 245 -8.20 24.84 -12.10
N ILE A 246 -8.07 23.62 -12.62
CA ILE A 246 -8.20 22.36 -11.83
C ILE A 246 -6.92 22.00 -11.04
N TRP A 247 -5.78 22.67 -11.29
CA TRP A 247 -4.49 22.30 -10.71
C TRP A 247 -4.42 22.40 -9.18
N PRO A 248 -5.01 23.41 -8.50
CA PRO A 248 -5.03 23.45 -7.04
C PRO A 248 -5.74 22.23 -6.44
N LEU A 249 -6.78 21.72 -7.11
CA LEU A 249 -7.48 20.51 -6.67
C LEU A 249 -6.57 19.27 -6.81
N ILE A 250 -5.86 19.15 -7.93
CA ILE A 250 -4.89 18.07 -8.17
C ILE A 250 -3.75 18.13 -7.15
N PHE A 251 -3.22 19.32 -6.86
CA PHE A 251 -2.15 19.48 -5.87
C PHE A 251 -2.61 19.15 -4.45
N ALA A 252 -3.81 19.56 -4.06
CA ALA A 252 -4.40 19.16 -2.78
C ALA A 252 -4.56 17.63 -2.70
N LEU A 253 -4.96 16.98 -3.79
CA LEU A 253 -5.11 15.52 -3.88
C LEU A 253 -3.76 14.80 -3.76
N VAL A 254 -2.71 15.32 -4.40
CA VAL A 254 -1.35 14.77 -4.31
C VAL A 254 -0.80 14.91 -2.89
N LEU A 255 -0.94 16.08 -2.25
CA LEU A 255 -0.48 16.30 -0.87
C LEU A 255 -1.24 15.44 0.13
N SER A 256 -2.57 15.34 0.00
CA SER A 256 -3.33 14.47 0.88
C SER A 256 -2.94 13.00 0.71
N TRP A 257 -2.63 12.58 -0.53
CA TRP A 257 -2.10 11.25 -0.79
C TRP A 257 -0.75 11.00 -0.09
N VAL A 258 0.12 12.01 0.03
CA VAL A 258 1.36 11.91 0.83
C VAL A 258 1.04 11.58 2.29
N LEU A 259 0.06 12.25 2.91
CA LEU A 259 -0.34 11.95 4.29
C LEU A 259 -0.91 10.54 4.42
N LYS A 260 -1.69 10.08 3.43
CA LYS A 260 -2.18 8.70 3.37
C LYS A 260 -1.06 7.67 3.33
N ALA A 261 -0.12 7.83 2.40
CA ALA A 261 1.00 6.89 2.23
C ALA A 261 1.96 6.88 3.44
N ALA A 262 2.12 8.04 4.08
CA ALA A 262 3.07 8.23 5.17
C ALA A 262 2.54 7.78 6.54
N PHE A 263 1.26 8.03 6.83
CA PHE A 263 0.70 7.82 8.17
C PHE A 263 -0.42 6.79 8.19
N PHE A 264 -1.46 6.98 7.38
CA PHE A 264 -2.65 6.13 7.45
C PHE A 264 -2.39 4.69 7.01
N GLU A 265 -1.61 4.49 5.94
CA GLU A 265 -1.19 3.16 5.48
C GLU A 265 -0.41 2.39 6.56
N PRO A 266 0.70 2.89 7.12
CA PRO A 266 1.45 2.13 8.12
C PRO A 266 0.65 1.86 9.41
N ILE A 267 -0.24 2.77 9.84
CA ILE A 267 -1.15 2.53 10.98
C ILE A 267 -2.06 1.34 10.68
N ALA A 268 -2.72 1.35 9.52
CA ALA A 268 -3.58 0.24 9.11
C ALA A 268 -2.81 -1.09 9.01
N THR A 269 -1.61 -1.06 8.42
CA THR A 269 -0.76 -2.25 8.31
C THR A 269 -0.33 -2.77 9.68
N ALA A 270 0.12 -1.91 10.59
CA ALA A 270 0.52 -2.30 11.95
C ALA A 270 -0.66 -2.93 12.71
N ALA A 271 -1.85 -2.35 12.59
CA ALA A 271 -3.04 -2.85 13.26
C ALA A 271 -3.50 -4.22 12.71
N LEU A 272 -3.48 -4.41 11.39
CA LEU A 272 -3.75 -5.71 10.76
C LEU A 272 -2.69 -6.75 11.09
N MET A 273 -1.42 -6.33 11.17
CA MET A 273 -0.31 -7.18 11.56
C MET A 273 -0.45 -7.65 13.02
N GLU A 274 -0.84 -6.75 13.92
CA GLU A 274 -1.20 -7.10 15.30
C GLU A 274 -2.30 -8.13 15.39
N TYR A 275 -3.40 -7.91 14.66
CA TYR A 275 -4.52 -8.84 14.57
C TYR A 275 -4.09 -10.21 14.05
N TYR A 276 -3.38 -10.26 12.92
CA TYR A 276 -2.96 -11.51 12.29
C TYR A 276 -2.12 -12.36 13.24
N PHE A 277 -1.05 -11.77 13.79
CA PHE A 277 -0.13 -12.51 14.64
C PHE A 277 -0.75 -12.94 15.99
N ASN A 278 -1.80 -12.27 16.46
CA ASN A 278 -2.49 -12.66 17.70
C ASN A 278 -3.57 -13.74 17.46
N GLN A 279 -4.28 -13.68 16.33
CA GLN A 279 -5.51 -14.44 16.10
C GLN A 279 -5.39 -15.55 15.03
N MET A 280 -4.34 -15.51 14.21
CA MET A 280 -4.21 -16.34 13.01
C MET A 280 -2.89 -17.08 12.89
N ASP A 281 -1.87 -16.65 13.65
CA ASP A 281 -0.54 -17.23 13.55
C ASP A 281 -0.54 -18.73 13.91
N GLY A 282 0.16 -19.52 13.09
CA GLY A 282 0.27 -20.97 13.27
C GLY A 282 -0.99 -21.78 12.93
N GLN A 283 -2.05 -21.17 12.40
CA GLN A 283 -3.24 -21.91 12.00
C GLN A 283 -3.10 -22.50 10.60
N ALA A 284 -3.35 -23.81 10.49
CA ALA A 284 -3.40 -24.50 9.21
C ALA A 284 -4.81 -24.42 8.60
N ALA A 285 -4.88 -24.23 7.28
CA ALA A 285 -6.12 -24.41 6.54
C ALA A 285 -6.55 -25.88 6.57
N ASP A 286 -7.87 -26.11 6.60
CA ASP A 286 -8.42 -27.45 6.44
C ASP A 286 -8.27 -27.93 4.98
N VAL A 287 -8.35 -29.25 4.79
CA VAL A 287 -8.15 -29.87 3.46
C VAL A 287 -9.14 -29.31 2.42
N ASN A 288 -10.36 -28.95 2.84
CA ASN A 288 -11.36 -28.38 1.95
C ASN A 288 -11.00 -26.94 1.52
N CYS A 289 -10.51 -26.10 2.44
CA CYS A 289 -10.01 -24.77 2.09
C CYS A 289 -8.83 -24.86 1.12
N GLN A 290 -7.87 -25.75 1.37
CA GLN A 290 -6.74 -25.96 0.46
C GLN A 290 -7.19 -26.44 -0.93
N ALA A 291 -8.19 -27.33 -1.01
CA ALA A 291 -8.76 -27.75 -2.28
C ALA A 291 -9.41 -26.60 -3.07
N ARG A 292 -10.05 -25.65 -2.38
CA ARG A 292 -10.60 -24.42 -3.00
C ARG A 292 -9.49 -23.47 -3.44
N LEU A 293 -8.45 -23.30 -2.63
CA LEU A 293 -7.30 -22.47 -2.98
C LEU A 293 -6.56 -23.01 -4.21
N ALA A 294 -6.45 -24.34 -4.34
CA ALA A 294 -5.84 -24.99 -5.50
C ALA A 294 -6.55 -24.72 -6.83
N GLN A 295 -7.77 -24.15 -6.82
CA GLN A 295 -8.45 -23.68 -8.03
C GLN A 295 -7.87 -22.37 -8.57
N LEU A 296 -7.11 -21.62 -7.75
CA LEU A 296 -6.52 -20.34 -8.13
C LEU A 296 -5.14 -20.53 -8.75
N ASP A 297 -4.93 -20.00 -9.95
CA ASP A 297 -3.63 -20.03 -10.64
C ASP A 297 -2.51 -19.47 -9.77
N ALA A 298 -2.74 -18.29 -9.17
CA ALA A 298 -1.76 -17.64 -8.30
C ALA A 298 -1.33 -18.50 -7.11
N TYR A 299 -2.26 -19.28 -6.54
CA TYR A 299 -1.96 -20.18 -5.43
C TYR A 299 -1.16 -21.39 -5.88
N ARG A 300 -1.47 -21.96 -7.06
CA ARG A 300 -0.68 -23.05 -7.64
C ARG A 300 0.75 -22.63 -7.96
N ASP A 301 0.93 -21.43 -8.51
CA ASP A 301 2.25 -20.86 -8.78
C ASP A 301 3.05 -20.67 -7.49
N LEU A 302 2.41 -20.18 -6.43
CA LEU A 302 3.03 -20.04 -5.11
C LEU A 302 3.39 -21.41 -4.51
N GLN A 303 2.52 -22.40 -4.65
CA GLN A 303 2.76 -23.77 -4.17
C GLN A 303 3.93 -24.44 -4.91
N ALA A 304 4.04 -24.24 -6.23
CA ALA A 304 5.16 -24.75 -7.02
C ALA A 304 6.51 -24.19 -6.53
N LYS A 305 6.58 -22.87 -6.28
CA LYS A 305 7.77 -22.20 -5.74
C LYS A 305 8.08 -22.57 -4.28
N ALA A 306 7.06 -22.91 -3.50
CA ALA A 306 7.24 -23.40 -2.13
C ALA A 306 7.77 -24.84 -2.09
N GLY A 307 7.57 -25.62 -3.16
CA GLY A 307 8.02 -27.01 -3.30
C GLY A 307 9.40 -27.17 -3.97
N SER A 308 9.90 -26.13 -4.64
CA SER A 308 11.28 -26.04 -5.15
C SER A 308 12.27 -25.63 -4.07
#